data_AF-A0A6I3NC44-F1
#
_entry.id   AF-A0A6I3NC44-F1
#
_cell.length_a   1.000
_cell.length_b   1.000
_cell.length_c   1.000
_cell.angle_alpha   90.00
_cell.angle_beta   90.00
_cell.angle_gamma   90.00
#
_symmetry.space_group_name_H-M   'P 1'
#
loop_
_entity.id
_entity.type
_entity.pdbx_description
1 polymer ?
#
loop_
_entity_poly.entity_id
_entity_poly.type
_entity_poly.pdbx_seq_one_letter_code
_entity_poly.pdbx_strand_id
1 'polypeptide(L)'
;MTTRILYLLLFLCFIGCQPKKKQIVETTTCCVHSIESDALHKQITQGNIKAYELVKELYKQKGELYEVIFYSMMMANKYHYTQAYMDVYLCFWHAFNDDDKNAAIYDLSRFDPKSGQMAMFYLKEAAKRGNQQAKDILKKQYIR
;
A
#
# COMPACT_ATOMS: atom_id res chain seq x y z
N MET A 1 -43.93 17.86 -49.48
CA MET A 1 -43.02 18.37 -48.42
C MET A 1 -42.35 17.26 -47.59
N THR A 2 -42.59 15.98 -47.90
CA THR A 2 -42.16 14.82 -47.10
C THR A 2 -40.82 14.21 -47.56
N THR A 3 -40.44 14.37 -48.83
CA THR A 3 -39.17 13.84 -49.36
C THR A 3 -37.93 14.58 -48.84
N ARG A 4 -38.02 15.89 -48.59
CA ARG A 4 -36.91 16.69 -48.05
C ARG A 4 -36.54 16.31 -46.60
N ILE A 5 -37.49 15.83 -45.81
CA ILE A 5 -37.27 15.41 -44.41
C ILE A 5 -36.55 14.06 -44.35
N LEU A 6 -36.82 13.17 -45.31
CA LEU A 6 -36.17 11.86 -45.40
C LEU A 6 -34.66 11.98 -45.68
N TYR A 7 -34.26 12.92 -46.54
CA TYR A 7 -32.84 13.18 -46.81
C TYR A 7 -32.08 13.80 -45.62
N LEU A 8 -32.76 14.63 -44.82
CA LEU A 8 -32.19 15.21 -43.60
C LEU A 8 -31.92 14.17 -42.51
N LEU A 9 -32.80 13.18 -42.36
CA LEU A 9 -32.61 12.06 -41.42
C LEU A 9 -31.51 11.09 -41.88
N LEU A 10 -31.38 10.85 -43.19
CA LEU A 10 -30.29 10.04 -43.74
C LEU A 10 -28.92 10.70 -43.58
N PHE A 11 -28.83 12.04 -43.69
CA PHE A 11 -27.56 12.76 -43.56
C PHE A 11 -27.00 12.78 -42.13
N LEU A 12 -27.87 12.75 -41.11
CA LEU A 12 -27.47 12.72 -39.70
C LEU A 12 -26.83 11.37 -39.28
N CYS A 13 -27.08 10.28 -40.00
CA CYS A 13 -26.45 8.99 -39.74
C CYS A 13 -24.99 8.89 -40.21
N PHE A 14 -24.55 9.74 -41.16
CA PHE A 14 -23.20 9.66 -41.74
C PHE A 14 -22.13 10.47 -40.99
N ILE A 15 -22.50 11.30 -40.01
CA ILE A 15 -21.55 12.13 -39.24
C ILE A 15 -21.13 11.44 -37.91
N GLY A 16 -21.75 10.30 -37.57
CA GLY A 16 -21.63 9.65 -36.27
C GLY A 16 -20.40 8.76 -36.02
N CYS A 17 -19.38 8.74 -36.87
CA CYS A 17 -18.18 7.93 -36.63
C CYS A 17 -16.91 8.57 -37.18
N GLN A 18 -16.32 9.48 -36.40
CA GLN A 18 -14.91 9.83 -36.59
C GLN A 18 -14.05 8.80 -35.85
N PRO A 19 -13.09 8.12 -36.49
CA PRO A 19 -12.10 7.36 -35.76
C PRO A 19 -11.32 8.35 -34.89
N LYS A 20 -11.43 8.21 -33.57
CA LYS A 20 -10.60 8.98 -32.64
C LYS A 20 -9.15 8.79 -33.08
N LYS A 21 -8.49 9.85 -33.54
CA LYS A 21 -7.03 9.87 -33.64
C LYS A 21 -6.54 9.48 -32.26
N LYS A 22 -5.84 8.34 -32.15
CA LYS A 22 -5.09 7.99 -30.95
C LYS A 22 -4.16 9.16 -30.71
N GLN A 23 -4.52 10.02 -29.77
CA GLN A 23 -3.57 10.88 -29.11
C GLN A 23 -2.55 9.89 -28.55
N ILE A 24 -1.37 9.87 -29.15
CA ILE A 24 -0.20 9.34 -28.48
C ILE A 24 -0.04 10.31 -27.31
N VAL A 25 -0.73 9.99 -26.21
CA VAL A 25 -0.30 10.42 -24.90
C VAL A 25 1.12 9.90 -24.86
N GLU A 26 2.09 10.80 -24.78
CA GLU A 26 3.41 10.45 -24.29
C GLU A 26 3.17 9.84 -22.92
N THR A 27 2.98 8.52 -22.91
CA THR A 27 3.00 7.73 -21.70
C THR A 27 4.42 7.90 -21.21
N THR A 28 4.62 8.89 -20.36
CA THR A 28 5.83 9.02 -19.56
C THR A 28 5.85 7.76 -18.71
N THR A 29 6.50 6.73 -19.25
CA THR A 29 7.16 5.64 -18.57
C THR A 29 6.50 5.19 -17.26
N CYS A 30 5.23 4.78 -17.28
CA CYS A 30 4.62 4.10 -16.13
C CYS A 30 5.05 2.62 -16.06
N CYS A 31 5.63 2.09 -17.15
CA CYS A 31 5.83 0.66 -17.36
C CYS A 31 7.24 0.15 -17.04
N VAL A 32 8.20 1.00 -16.66
CA VAL A 32 9.52 0.52 -16.20
C VAL A 32 9.44 -0.01 -14.76
N HIS A 33 8.39 0.34 -14.01
CA HIS A 33 8.22 -0.16 -12.64
C HIS A 33 7.64 -1.58 -12.53
N SER A 34 6.94 -2.08 -13.56
CA SER A 34 6.19 -3.34 -13.44
C SER A 34 7.06 -4.60 -13.47
N ILE A 35 8.15 -4.62 -14.24
CA ILE A 35 8.96 -5.83 -14.42
C ILE A 35 9.82 -6.12 -13.17
N GLU A 36 10.40 -5.08 -12.56
CA GLU A 36 11.19 -5.23 -11.33
C GLU A 36 10.29 -5.51 -10.11
N SER A 37 9.07 -4.94 -10.11
CA SER A 37 8.03 -5.20 -9.10
C SER A 37 7.56 -6.65 -9.11
N ASP A 38 7.31 -7.25 -10.27
CA ASP A 38 6.80 -8.63 -10.36
C ASP A 38 7.83 -9.67 -9.87
N ALA A 39 9.11 -9.48 -10.21
CA ALA A 39 10.19 -10.35 -9.75
C ALA A 39 10.41 -10.26 -8.23
N LEU A 40 10.35 -9.05 -7.66
CA LEU A 40 10.44 -8.86 -6.21
C LEU A 40 9.21 -9.41 -5.50
N HIS A 41 8.01 -9.18 -6.03
CA HIS A 41 6.77 -9.74 -5.51
C HIS A 41 6.85 -11.27 -5.41
N LYS A 42 7.30 -11.95 -6.48
CA LYS A 42 7.48 -13.40 -6.48
C LYS A 42 8.47 -13.87 -5.40
N GLN A 43 9.58 -13.15 -5.22
CA GLN A 43 10.55 -13.50 -4.19
C GLN A 43 9.98 -13.31 -2.77
N ILE A 44 9.24 -12.23 -2.51
CA ILE A 44 8.61 -11.98 -1.22
C ILE A 44 7.54 -13.02 -0.92
N THR A 45 6.73 -13.39 -1.92
CA THR A 45 5.71 -14.46 -1.75
C THR A 45 6.32 -15.83 -1.49
N GLN A 46 7.62 -16.02 -1.74
CA GLN A 46 8.42 -17.21 -1.39
C GLN A 46 9.20 -17.07 -0.06
N GLY A 47 9.03 -15.96 0.66
CA GLY A 47 9.67 -15.75 1.96
C GLY A 47 11.07 -15.16 1.89
N ASN A 48 11.49 -14.59 0.75
CA ASN A 48 12.79 -13.98 0.61
C ASN A 48 12.85 -12.66 1.41
N ILE A 49 13.56 -12.71 2.54
CA ILE A 49 13.75 -11.57 3.46
C ILE A 49 14.45 -10.40 2.76
N LYS A 50 15.48 -10.65 1.95
CA LYS A 50 16.24 -9.57 1.26
C LYS A 50 15.36 -8.82 0.26
N ALA A 51 14.54 -9.54 -0.49
CA ALA A 51 13.58 -8.93 -1.41
C ALA A 51 12.54 -8.08 -0.66
N TYR A 52 12.06 -8.58 0.48
CA TYR A 52 11.14 -7.84 1.34
C TYR A 52 11.77 -6.55 1.88
N GLU A 53 13.00 -6.62 2.40
CA GLU A 53 13.70 -5.45 2.93
C GLU A 53 14.00 -4.42 1.85
N LEU A 54 14.37 -4.86 0.64
CA LEU A 54 14.56 -3.98 -0.51
C LEU A 54 13.27 -3.24 -0.86
N VAL A 55 12.15 -3.95 -0.99
CA VAL A 55 10.85 -3.33 -1.26
C VAL A 55 10.46 -2.36 -0.15
N LYS A 56 10.66 -2.74 1.11
CA LYS A 56 10.41 -1.86 2.26
C LYS A 56 11.18 -0.55 2.18
N GLU A 57 12.46 -0.60 1.86
CA GLU A 57 13.29 0.58 1.72
C GLU A 57 12.85 1.46 0.54
N LEU A 58 12.47 0.86 -0.60
CA LEU A 58 11.96 1.60 -1.76
C LEU A 58 10.67 2.37 -1.42
N TYR A 59 9.72 1.76 -0.73
CA TYR A 59 8.48 2.44 -0.30
C TYR A 59 8.76 3.52 0.75
N LYS A 60 9.68 3.27 1.68
CA LYS A 60 10.11 4.27 2.67
C LYS A 60 10.69 5.52 1.99
N GLN A 61 11.53 5.36 0.97
CA GLN A 61 12.11 6.48 0.22
C GLN A 61 11.06 7.32 -0.52
N LYS A 62 9.93 6.70 -0.89
CA LYS A 62 8.79 7.38 -1.50
C LYS A 62 7.84 8.05 -0.49
N GLY A 63 8.03 7.81 0.81
CA GLY A 63 7.08 8.25 1.84
C GLY A 63 5.80 7.41 1.91
N GLU A 64 5.81 6.21 1.33
CA GLU A 64 4.64 5.35 1.15
C GLU A 64 4.75 4.07 2.00
N LEU A 65 5.30 4.17 3.22
CA LEU A 65 5.62 2.99 4.03
C LEU A 65 4.39 2.11 4.32
N TYR A 66 3.20 2.69 4.43
CA TYR A 66 1.96 1.93 4.68
C TYR A 66 1.59 1.00 3.51
N GLU A 67 2.07 1.24 2.29
CA GLU A 67 1.82 0.38 1.11
C GLU A 67 2.49 -1.01 1.25
N VAL A 68 3.48 -1.15 2.15
CA VAL A 68 4.12 -2.44 2.40
C VAL A 68 3.34 -3.34 3.35
N ILE A 69 2.16 -2.92 3.81
CA ILE A 69 1.37 -3.64 4.80
C ILE A 69 1.05 -5.07 4.36
N PHE A 70 0.71 -5.28 3.08
CA PHE A 70 0.40 -6.61 2.56
C PHE A 70 1.61 -7.55 2.64
N TYR A 71 2.77 -7.08 2.19
CA TYR A 71 4.02 -7.84 2.27
C TYR A 71 4.42 -8.11 3.72
N SER A 72 4.27 -7.11 4.59
CA SER A 72 4.60 -7.22 6.00
C SER A 72 3.71 -8.23 6.71
N MET A 73 2.40 -8.22 6.46
CA MET A 73 1.47 -9.22 7.01
C MET A 73 1.80 -10.63 6.52
N MET A 74 2.14 -10.80 5.24
CA MET A 74 2.53 -12.11 4.70
C MET A 74 3.82 -12.61 5.34
N MET A 75 4.86 -11.77 5.41
CA MET A 75 6.15 -12.12 6.01
C MET A 75 6.03 -12.40 7.51
N ALA A 76 5.19 -11.66 8.22
CA ALA A 76 4.89 -11.90 9.62
C ALA A 76 4.13 -13.23 9.82
N ASN A 77 2.99 -13.39 9.16
CA ASN A 77 2.07 -14.49 9.49
C ASN A 77 2.47 -15.83 8.88
N LYS A 78 3.00 -15.83 7.65
CA LYS A 78 3.36 -17.07 6.94
C LYS A 78 4.80 -17.49 7.20
N TYR A 79 5.72 -16.53 7.18
CA TYR A 79 7.16 -16.79 7.28
C TYR A 79 7.73 -16.50 8.66
N HIS A 80 6.92 -15.98 9.58
CA HIS A 80 7.30 -15.70 10.96
C HIS A 80 8.52 -14.77 11.07
N TYR A 81 8.73 -13.89 10.09
CA TYR A 81 9.85 -12.96 10.10
C TYR A 81 9.62 -11.90 11.19
N THR A 82 10.44 -11.92 12.25
CA THR A 82 10.26 -11.08 13.45
C THR A 82 10.12 -9.59 13.13
N GLN A 83 10.94 -9.06 12.22
CA GLN A 83 10.87 -7.64 11.86
C GLN A 83 9.55 -7.30 11.14
N ALA A 84 9.00 -8.21 10.35
CA ALA A 84 7.75 -7.95 9.63
C ALA A 84 6.55 -7.77 10.58
N TYR A 85 6.53 -8.42 11.75
CA TYR A 85 5.51 -8.13 12.78
C TYR A 85 5.59 -6.67 13.25
N MET A 86 6.80 -6.16 13.47
CA MET A 86 7.02 -4.75 13.84
C MET A 86 6.61 -3.83 12.69
N ASP A 87 6.95 -4.19 11.45
CA ASP A 87 6.62 -3.39 10.27
C ASP A 87 5.09 -3.30 10.05
N VAL A 88 4.31 -4.36 10.33
CA VAL A 88 2.83 -4.27 10.31
C VAL A 88 2.33 -3.26 11.34
N TYR A 89 2.86 -3.28 12.57
CA TYR A 89 2.51 -2.29 13.58
C TYR A 89 2.80 -0.86 13.12
N LEU A 90 3.97 -0.62 12.50
CA LEU A 90 4.33 0.69 11.96
C LEU A 90 3.38 1.13 10.85
N CYS A 91 3.00 0.24 9.94
CA CYS A 91 2.04 0.56 8.88
C CYS A 91 0.71 1.04 9.46
N PHE A 92 0.19 0.33 10.48
CA PHE A 92 -0.98 0.77 11.23
C PHE A 92 -0.75 2.13 11.90
N TRP A 93 0.38 2.30 12.59
CA TRP A 93 0.67 3.56 13.28
C TRP A 93 0.71 4.76 12.34
N HIS A 94 1.37 4.64 11.19
CA HIS A 94 1.38 5.67 10.15
C HIS A 94 -0.03 5.93 9.62
N ALA A 95 -0.80 4.89 9.28
CA ALA A 95 -2.15 5.08 8.73
C ALA A 95 -3.11 5.92 9.61
N PHE A 96 -2.90 5.93 10.93
CA PHE A 96 -3.74 6.68 11.88
C PHE A 96 -3.10 7.96 12.45
N ASN A 97 -1.79 8.17 12.28
CA ASN A 97 -1.06 9.27 12.92
C ASN A 97 -0.16 10.10 11.97
N ASP A 98 -0.09 9.81 10.66
CA ASP A 98 0.87 10.47 9.76
C ASP A 98 0.70 12.00 9.66
N ASP A 99 -0.51 12.50 9.91
CA ASP A 99 -0.83 13.93 9.94
C ASP A 99 -0.42 14.63 11.25
N ASP A 100 -0.09 13.89 12.32
CA ASP A 100 0.44 14.45 13.57
C ASP A 100 1.93 14.14 13.72
N LYS A 101 2.75 15.13 13.35
CA LYS A 101 4.22 15.05 13.45
C LYS A 101 4.75 14.91 14.89
N ASN A 102 3.91 15.18 15.90
CA ASN A 102 4.27 15.07 17.30
C ASN A 102 3.73 13.79 17.96
N ALA A 103 2.93 12.99 17.23
CA ALA A 103 2.42 11.74 17.75
C ALA A 103 3.58 10.82 18.10
N ALA A 104 3.56 10.31 19.33
CA ALA A 104 4.54 9.32 19.73
C ALA A 104 4.21 7.98 19.06
N ILE A 105 5.23 7.20 18.69
CA ILE A 105 5.08 5.88 18.03
C ILE A 105 4.20 4.89 18.81
N TYR A 106 4.00 5.12 20.10
CA TYR A 106 3.15 4.30 20.97
C TYR A 106 1.73 4.86 21.08
N ASP A 107 1.43 6.07 20.62
CA ASP A 107 0.10 6.64 20.75
C ASP A 107 -0.91 5.92 19.83
N LEU A 108 -1.93 5.35 20.46
CA LEU A 108 -3.05 4.65 19.81
C LEU A 108 -4.38 5.38 20.04
N SER A 109 -4.35 6.61 20.55
CA SER A 109 -5.55 7.40 20.88
C SER A 109 -6.49 7.63 19.69
N ARG A 110 -5.95 7.61 18.46
CA ARG A 110 -6.65 7.86 17.21
C ARG A 110 -7.15 6.60 16.50
N PHE A 111 -6.82 5.44 17.04
CA PHE A 111 -7.21 4.17 16.45
C PHE A 111 -8.66 3.86 16.79
N ASP A 112 -9.40 3.33 15.81
CA ASP A 112 -10.63 2.62 16.14
C ASP A 112 -10.31 1.34 16.94
N PRO A 113 -11.25 0.84 17.75
CA PRO A 113 -10.99 -0.28 18.65
C PRO A 113 -10.45 -1.54 17.95
N LYS A 114 -10.90 -1.85 16.71
CA LYS A 114 -10.48 -3.06 16.00
C LYS A 114 -9.08 -2.90 15.44
N SER A 115 -8.79 -1.76 14.82
CA SER A 115 -7.45 -1.47 14.32
C SER A 115 -6.43 -1.39 15.46
N GLY A 116 -6.81 -0.81 16.61
CA GLY A 116 -5.96 -0.75 17.79
C GLY A 116 -5.63 -2.13 18.35
N GLN A 117 -6.62 -3.04 18.40
CA GLN A 117 -6.39 -4.43 18.78
C GLN A 117 -5.43 -5.14 17.82
N MET A 118 -5.60 -4.94 16.51
CA MET A 118 -4.73 -5.55 15.49
C MET A 118 -3.29 -5.03 15.61
N ALA A 119 -3.10 -3.70 15.70
CA ALA A 119 -1.78 -3.10 15.89
C ALA A 119 -1.10 -3.64 17.16
N MET A 120 -1.83 -3.69 18.27
CA MET A 120 -1.33 -4.22 19.54
C MET A 120 -0.97 -5.71 19.46
N PHE A 121 -1.74 -6.51 18.70
CA PHE A 121 -1.42 -7.92 18.46
C PHE A 121 -0.05 -8.06 17.78
N TYR A 122 0.18 -7.37 16.66
CA TYR A 122 1.46 -7.44 15.94
C TYR A 122 2.63 -6.90 16.77
N LEU A 123 2.44 -5.83 17.51
CA LEU A 123 3.45 -5.29 18.42
C LEU A 123 3.85 -6.31 19.50
N LYS A 124 2.87 -6.97 20.13
CA LYS A 124 3.12 -8.03 21.12
C LYS A 124 3.82 -9.23 20.51
N GLU A 125 3.42 -9.68 19.32
CA GLU A 125 4.07 -10.79 18.63
C GLU A 125 5.52 -10.47 18.25
N ALA A 126 5.80 -9.25 17.75
CA ALA A 126 7.17 -8.80 17.49
C ALA A 126 8.03 -8.85 18.77
N ALA A 127 7.51 -8.34 19.89
CA ALA A 127 8.23 -8.31 21.17
C ALA A 127 8.51 -9.73 21.71
N LYS A 128 7.51 -10.63 21.67
CA LYS A 128 7.66 -12.05 22.06
C LYS A 128 8.75 -12.74 21.25
N ARG A 129 8.89 -12.39 19.98
CA ARG A 129 9.88 -12.94 19.04
C ARG A 129 11.26 -12.25 19.11
N GLY A 130 11.45 -11.37 20.09
CA GLY A 130 12.76 -10.77 20.37
C GLY A 130 13.00 -9.40 19.74
N ASN A 131 12.02 -8.80 19.04
CA ASN A 131 12.19 -7.46 18.48
C ASN A 131 12.35 -6.43 19.62
N GLN A 132 13.49 -5.76 19.67
CA GLN A 132 13.82 -4.85 20.76
C GLN A 132 12.99 -3.56 20.71
N GLN A 133 12.79 -3.00 19.52
CA GLN A 133 11.96 -1.80 19.32
C GLN A 133 10.53 -2.04 19.82
N ALA A 134 9.95 -3.19 19.49
CA ALA A 134 8.61 -3.57 19.95
C ALA A 134 8.52 -3.68 21.48
N LYS A 135 9.53 -4.28 22.13
CA LYS A 135 9.61 -4.35 23.60
C LYS A 135 9.64 -2.96 24.22
N ASP A 136 10.40 -2.04 23.64
CA ASP A 136 10.56 -0.69 24.18
C ASP A 136 9.30 0.16 23.98
N ILE A 137 8.58 -0.02 22.87
CA ILE A 137 7.26 0.60 22.64
C ILE A 137 6.23 0.06 23.63
N LEU A 138 6.18 -1.26 23.86
CA LEU A 138 5.27 -1.85 24.86
C LEU A 138 5.52 -1.33 26.27
N LYS A 139 6.78 -1.21 26.70
CA LYS A 139 7.09 -0.62 28.01
C LYS A 139 6.49 0.77 28.16
N LYS A 140 6.58 1.62 27.12
CA LYS A 140 5.99 2.97 27.13
C LYS A 140 4.46 2.96 27.17
N GLN A 141 3.81 1.93 26.61
CA GLN A 141 2.36 1.76 26.70
C GLN A 141 1.87 1.45 28.12
N TYR A 142 2.62 0.67 28.89
CA TYR A 142 2.22 0.26 30.24
C TYR A 142 2.56 1.26 31.35
N ILE A 143 3.34 2.30 31.04
CA ILE A 143 3.70 3.38 31.98
C ILE A 143 2.70 4.56 31.91
N ARG A 144 1.82 4.57 30.91
CA ARG A 144 0.78 5.59 30.70
C ARG A 144 -0.45 5.28 31.55
#